data_AF-A0A951Z997-F1
#
_entry.id   AF-A0A951Z997-F1
#
_cell.length_a   1.000
_cell.length_b   1.000
_cell.length_c   1.000
_cell.angle_alpha   90.00
_cell.angle_beta   90.00
_cell.angle_gamma   90.00
#
_symmetry.space_group_name_H-M   'P 1'
#
loop_
_entity.id
_entity.type
_entity.pdbx_description
1 polymer ?
#
loop_
_entity_poly.entity_id
_entity_poly.type
_entity_poly.pdbx_seq_one_letter_code
_entity_poly.pdbx_strand_id
1 'polypeptide(L)'
;PSVVYAIESLAEFTEATRCLAVLGEMKELGDASEEGHRMVGRALAASCVERVALFGEGTWAIQDEAIRCGMADEQFLLADDLDDLREFLDRTLPGDVVLLKGSRALGLERLVEVPS
;
A
#
# COMPACT_ATOMS: atom_id res chain seq x y z
N PRO A 1 -14.20 -0.14 -0.77
CA PRO A 1 -13.57 -0.75 0.45
C PRO A 1 -12.76 0.31 1.20
N SER A 2 -12.54 0.17 2.52
CA SER A 2 -11.80 1.18 3.32
C SER A 2 -10.40 1.52 2.76
N VAL A 3 -9.71 0.56 2.14
CA VAL A 3 -8.39 0.79 1.54
C VAL A 3 -8.48 1.64 0.27
N VAL A 4 -9.47 1.40 -0.58
CA VAL A 4 -9.70 2.19 -1.81
C VAL A 4 -9.94 3.66 -1.47
N TYR A 5 -10.82 3.95 -0.50
CA TYR A 5 -11.05 5.33 -0.06
C TYR A 5 -9.80 6.00 0.51
N ALA A 6 -8.95 5.24 1.21
CA ALA A 6 -7.70 5.77 1.74
C ALA A 6 -6.72 6.12 0.61
N ILE A 7 -6.64 5.30 -0.45
CA ILE A 7 -5.87 5.60 -1.65
C ILE A 7 -6.41 6.85 -2.35
N GLU A 8 -7.73 6.93 -2.55
CA GLU A 8 -8.37 8.10 -3.17
C GLU A 8 -8.10 9.40 -2.39
N SER A 9 -8.08 9.33 -1.06
CA SER A 9 -7.81 10.50 -0.21
C SER A 9 -6.39 11.06 -0.36
N LEU A 10 -5.44 10.30 -0.91
CA LEU A 10 -4.08 10.81 -1.18
C LEU A 10 -4.09 12.00 -2.16
N ALA A 11 -5.11 12.10 -3.01
CA ALA A 11 -5.28 13.24 -3.91
C ALA A 11 -5.50 14.57 -3.18
N GLU A 12 -5.90 14.55 -1.91
CA GLU A 12 -6.09 15.75 -1.08
C GLU A 12 -4.76 16.36 -0.60
N PHE A 13 -3.66 15.59 -0.66
CA PHE A 13 -2.33 16.04 -0.25
C PHE A 13 -1.59 16.73 -1.41
N THR A 14 -2.10 17.88 -1.85
CA THR A 14 -1.58 18.58 -3.04
C THR A 14 -0.15 19.12 -2.90
N GLU A 15 0.33 19.28 -1.67
CA GLU A 15 1.71 19.71 -1.36
C GLU A 15 2.69 18.53 -1.23
N ALA A 16 2.22 17.29 -1.39
CA ALA A 16 3.08 16.11 -1.32
C ALA A 16 4.06 16.09 -2.51
N THR A 17 5.32 15.82 -2.22
CA THR A 17 6.34 15.64 -3.27
C THR A 17 6.16 14.29 -3.97
N ARG A 18 5.88 13.24 -3.19
CA ARG A 18 5.54 11.89 -3.67
C ARG A 18 4.49 11.28 -2.77
N CYS A 19 3.65 10.42 -3.35
CA CYS A 19 2.73 9.58 -2.59
C CYS A 19 3.19 8.12 -2.64
N LEU A 20 3.34 7.50 -1.47
CA LEU A 20 3.74 6.10 -1.31
C LEU A 20 2.67 5.34 -0.53
N ALA A 21 2.63 4.01 -0.69
CA ALA A 21 1.71 3.16 0.05
C ALA A 21 2.40 1.91 0.63
N VAL A 22 2.07 1.57 1.87
CA VAL A 22 2.38 0.30 2.54
C VAL A 22 1.05 -0.40 2.80
N LEU A 23 0.76 -1.46 2.04
CA LEU A 23 -0.51 -2.17 2.09
C LEU A 23 -0.32 -3.62 2.54
N GLY A 24 -0.95 -3.97 3.66
CA GLY A 24 -1.02 -5.33 4.17
C GLY A 24 -2.26 -6.09 3.68
N GLU A 25 -2.19 -7.42 3.69
CA GLU A 25 -3.32 -8.29 3.33
C GLU A 25 -4.61 -7.98 4.15
N MET A 26 -5.74 -8.09 3.46
CA MET A 26 -7.07 -7.84 4.00
C MET A 26 -7.77 -9.16 4.39
N LYS A 27 -7.48 -9.68 5.60
CA LYS A 27 -7.97 -11.00 6.06
C LYS A 27 -9.49 -11.12 6.29
N GLU A 28 -10.20 -10.00 6.44
CA GLU A 28 -11.60 -10.02 6.87
C GLU A 28 -12.60 -10.44 5.77
N LEU A 29 -12.15 -10.75 4.55
CA LEU A 29 -13.04 -10.96 3.39
C LEU A 29 -13.16 -12.41 2.90
N GLY A 30 -12.37 -13.37 3.38
CA GLY A 30 -12.46 -14.78 2.93
C GLY A 30 -12.35 -14.90 1.40
N ASP A 31 -13.26 -15.64 0.74
CA ASP A 31 -13.29 -15.80 -0.73
C ASP A 31 -13.52 -14.48 -1.49
N ALA A 32 -14.10 -13.46 -0.85
CA ALA A 32 -14.24 -12.12 -1.43
C ALA A 32 -12.95 -11.28 -1.35
N SER A 33 -11.87 -11.85 -0.81
CA SER A 33 -10.58 -11.17 -0.63
C SER A 33 -9.90 -10.86 -1.97
N GLU A 34 -9.98 -11.74 -2.96
CA GLU A 34 -9.29 -11.55 -4.24
C GLU A 34 -9.85 -10.39 -5.05
N GLU A 35 -11.17 -10.31 -5.25
CA GLU A 35 -11.78 -9.15 -5.95
C GLU A 35 -11.57 -7.85 -5.15
N GLY A 36 -11.60 -7.92 -3.81
CA GLY A 36 -11.24 -6.80 -2.95
C GLY A 36 -9.82 -6.30 -3.20
N HIS A 37 -8.85 -7.21 -3.34
CA HIS A 37 -7.47 -6.90 -3.68
C HIS A 37 -7.34 -6.33 -5.11
N ARG A 38 -8.07 -6.87 -6.09
CA ARG A 38 -8.09 -6.29 -7.44
C ARG A 38 -8.67 -4.87 -7.44
N MET A 39 -9.75 -4.61 -6.70
CA MET A 39 -10.27 -3.24 -6.55
C MET A 39 -9.21 -2.27 -6.00
N VAL A 40 -8.37 -2.73 -5.07
CA VAL A 40 -7.23 -1.95 -4.57
C VAL A 40 -6.18 -1.73 -5.65
N GLY A 41 -5.84 -2.76 -6.44
CA GLY A 41 -4.91 -2.62 -7.57
C GLY A 41 -5.36 -1.59 -8.60
N ARG A 42 -6.65 -1.61 -8.97
CA ARG A 42 -7.25 -0.59 -9.85
C ARG A 42 -7.20 0.82 -9.26
N ALA A 43 -7.47 0.94 -7.96
CA ALA A 43 -7.40 2.23 -7.27
C ALA A 43 -5.97 2.79 -7.25
N LEU A 44 -4.96 1.95 -7.01
CA LEU A 44 -3.55 2.35 -7.05
C LEU A 44 -3.17 2.92 -8.43
N ALA A 45 -3.49 2.19 -9.50
CA ALA A 45 -3.18 2.61 -10.86
C ALA A 45 -3.89 3.91 -11.29
N ALA A 46 -5.03 4.23 -10.66
CA ALA A 46 -5.77 5.47 -10.88
C ALA A 46 -5.39 6.62 -9.93
N SER A 47 -4.43 6.41 -9.03
CA SER A 47 -4.04 7.36 -7.98
C SER A 47 -2.71 8.06 -8.27
N CYS A 48 -2.30 8.95 -7.37
CA CYS A 48 -0.97 9.59 -7.38
C CYS A 48 0.14 8.72 -6.77
N VAL A 49 -0.14 7.47 -6.39
CA VAL A 49 0.85 6.60 -5.72
C VAL A 49 1.96 6.17 -6.69
N GLU A 50 3.20 6.49 -6.33
CA GLU A 50 4.38 6.20 -7.13
C GLU A 50 5.06 4.88 -6.76
N ARG A 51 5.00 4.49 -5.49
CA ARG A 51 5.63 3.27 -4.96
C ARG A 51 4.73 2.58 -3.95
N VAL A 52 4.70 1.25 -4.00
CA VAL A 52 3.85 0.43 -3.15
C VAL A 52 4.66 -0.70 -2.54
N ALA A 53 4.69 -0.79 -1.21
CA ALA A 53 5.14 -1.96 -0.49
C ALA A 53 3.92 -2.80 -0.08
N LEU A 54 3.98 -4.10 -0.38
CA LEU A 54 2.92 -5.06 -0.16
C LEU A 54 3.37 -6.11 0.84
N PHE A 55 2.53 -6.44 1.84
CA PHE A 55 2.87 -7.39 2.88
C PHE A 55 1.77 -8.42 3.14
N GLY A 56 2.13 -9.70 3.10
CA GLY A 56 1.22 -10.83 3.30
C GLY A 56 0.72 -11.46 1.99
N GLU A 57 0.39 -12.75 2.05
CA GLU A 57 0.19 -13.61 0.89
C GLU A 57 -0.90 -13.11 -0.07
N GLY A 58 -2.00 -12.54 0.44
CA GLY A 58 -3.11 -12.09 -0.41
C GLY A 58 -2.79 -10.88 -1.31
N THR A 59 -1.69 -10.18 -1.07
CA THR A 59 -1.37 -8.92 -1.76
C THR A 59 -0.91 -9.09 -3.21
N TRP A 60 -0.57 -10.30 -3.66
CA TRP A 60 -0.18 -10.57 -5.05
C TRP A 60 -1.24 -10.10 -6.07
N ALA A 61 -2.53 -10.28 -5.73
CA ALA A 61 -3.64 -9.88 -6.60
C ALA A 61 -3.78 -8.35 -6.72
N ILE A 62 -3.24 -7.59 -5.76
CA ILE A 62 -3.15 -6.13 -5.83
C ILE A 62 -2.13 -5.74 -6.90
N GLN A 63 -0.92 -6.31 -6.84
CA GLN A 63 0.16 -6.03 -7.80
C GLN A 63 -0.25 -6.45 -9.22
N ASP A 64 -0.74 -7.68 -9.40
CA ASP A 64 -1.13 -8.19 -10.73
C ASP A 64 -2.17 -7.26 -11.39
N GLU A 65 -3.21 -6.86 -10.65
CA GLU A 65 -4.24 -5.97 -11.19
C GLU A 65 -3.71 -4.56 -11.44
N ALA A 66 -2.90 -4.00 -10.55
CA ALA A 66 -2.33 -2.67 -10.73
C ALA A 66 -1.41 -2.60 -11.96
N ILE A 67 -0.62 -3.65 -12.21
CA ILE A 67 0.22 -3.76 -13.41
C ILE A 67 -0.64 -3.86 -14.66
N ARG A 68 -1.71 -4.67 -14.66
CA ARG A 68 -2.68 -4.73 -15.77
C ARG A 68 -3.32 -3.38 -16.06
N CYS A 69 -3.46 -2.53 -15.05
CA CYS A 69 -3.99 -1.18 -15.17
C CYS A 69 -2.95 -0.10 -15.48
N GLY A 70 -1.67 -0.45 -15.65
CA GLY A 70 -0.64 0.44 -16.20
C GLY A 70 0.46 0.86 -15.24
N MET A 71 0.50 0.33 -14.01
CA MET A 71 1.69 0.48 -13.15
C MET A 71 2.83 -0.43 -13.63
N ALA A 72 4.06 -0.01 -13.39
CA ALA A 72 5.25 -0.80 -13.68
C ALA A 72 5.60 -1.71 -12.49
N ASP A 73 6.19 -2.87 -12.77
CA ASP A 73 6.57 -3.85 -11.74
C ASP A 73 7.58 -3.26 -10.74
N GLU A 74 8.48 -2.39 -11.21
CA GLU A 74 9.51 -1.74 -10.39
C GLU A 74 8.94 -0.72 -9.38
N GLN A 75 7.64 -0.40 -9.48
CA GLN A 75 6.95 0.42 -8.50
C GLN A 75 6.59 -0.37 -7.23
N PHE A 76 6.67 -1.70 -7.27
CA PHE A 76 6.27 -2.57 -6.17
C PHE A 76 7.47 -3.13 -5.41
N LEU A 77 7.28 -3.30 -4.11
CA LEU A 77 8.09 -4.13 -3.23
C LEU A 77 7.15 -5.17 -2.60
N LEU A 78 7.39 -6.45 -2.86
CA LEU A 78 6.77 -7.54 -2.08
C LEU A 78 7.66 -7.79 -0.86
N ALA A 79 7.16 -7.43 0.32
CA ALA A 79 7.88 -7.59 1.57
C ALA A 79 7.63 -8.99 2.15
N ASP A 80 8.70 -9.66 2.55
CA ASP A 80 8.68 -10.95 3.23
C ASP A 80 8.53 -10.76 4.75
N ASP A 81 9.05 -9.65 5.28
CA ASP A 81 8.98 -9.33 6.71
C ASP A 81 8.79 -7.82 7.00
N LEU A 82 8.81 -7.47 8.29
CA LEU A 82 8.68 -6.07 8.73
C LEU A 82 9.95 -5.25 8.48
N ASP A 83 11.12 -5.87 8.33
CA ASP A 83 12.37 -5.17 8.07
C ASP A 83 12.41 -4.67 6.62
N ASP A 84 11.91 -5.44 5.65
CA ASP A 84 11.70 -4.96 4.28
C ASP A 84 10.82 -3.70 4.23
N LEU A 85 9.76 -3.67 5.05
CA LEU A 85 8.88 -2.51 5.16
C LEU A 85 9.57 -1.32 5.84
N ARG A 86 10.46 -1.57 6.80
CA ARG A 86 11.29 -0.51 7.40
C ARG A 86 12.26 0.07 6.38
N GLU A 87 12.94 -0.77 5.61
CA GLU A 87 13.84 -0.31 4.55
C GLU A 87 13.11 0.51 3.48
N PHE A 88 11.86 0.15 3.16
CA PHE A 88 11.01 0.97 2.28
C PHE A 88 10.73 2.35 2.88
N LEU A 89 10.40 2.41 4.17
CA LEU A 89 10.09 3.65 4.88
C LEU A 89 11.34 4.52 5.11
N ASP A 90 12.51 3.92 5.34
CA ASP A 90 13.78 4.63 5.53
C ASP A 90 14.24 5.38 4.26
N ARG A 91 13.67 5.03 3.10
CA ARG A 91 13.93 5.69 1.81
C ARG A 91 12.97 6.84 1.52
N THR A 92 12.04 7.13 2.44
CA THR A 92 11.20 8.32 2.36
C THR A 92 12.03 9.58 2.51
N LEU A 93 11.56 10.66 1.90
CA LEU A 93 12.20 11.96 1.91
C LEU A 93 11.25 13.00 2.52
N PRO A 94 11.79 14.13 3.04
CA PRO A 94 10.95 15.24 3.45
C PRO A 94 9.99 15.66 2.33
N GLY A 95 8.69 15.75 2.65
CA GLY A 95 7.62 16.07 1.70
C GLY A 95 6.90 14.86 1.11
N ASP A 96 7.37 13.64 1.34
CA ASP A 96 6.62 12.44 0.99
C ASP A 96 5.39 12.25 1.91
N VAL A 97 4.33 11.70 1.33
CA VAL A 97 3.17 11.19 2.08
C VAL A 97 3.12 9.68 1.93
N VAL A 98 2.99 8.96 3.05
CA VAL A 98 2.91 7.50 3.08
C VAL A 98 1.56 7.07 3.64
N LEU A 99 0.79 6.34 2.84
CA LEU A 99 -0.39 5.62 3.30
C LEU A 99 0.01 4.29 3.90
N LEU A 100 -0.28 4.06 5.19
CA LEU A 100 -0.07 2.77 5.85
C LEU A 100 -1.42 2.12 6.18
N LYS A 101 -1.71 0.95 5.62
CA LYS A 101 -3.00 0.27 5.80
C LYS A 101 -2.86 -1.25 5.73
N GLY A 102 -3.49 -1.97 6.65
CA GLY A 102 -3.52 -3.44 6.62
C GLY A 102 -4.36 -4.00 7.77
N SER A 103 -4.50 -5.33 7.82
CA SER A 103 -5.15 -5.98 8.96
C SER A 103 -4.33 -5.79 10.25
N ARG A 104 -5.02 -5.65 11.39
CA ARG A 104 -4.37 -5.50 12.71
C ARG A 104 -3.43 -6.66 13.07
N ALA A 105 -3.69 -7.84 12.54
CA ALA A 105 -2.88 -9.03 12.78
C ALA A 105 -1.46 -8.92 12.19
N LEU A 106 -1.24 -8.05 11.20
CA LEU A 106 0.08 -7.84 10.61
C LEU A 106 0.98 -6.92 11.45
N GLY A 107 0.42 -6.19 12.42
CA GLY A 107 1.20 -5.33 13.29
C GLY A 107 1.91 -4.18 12.55
N LEU A 108 1.37 -3.69 11.43
CA LEU A 108 1.97 -2.61 10.64
C LEU A 108 2.14 -1.31 11.45
N GLU A 109 1.34 -1.11 12.50
CA GLU A 109 1.50 0.01 13.44
C GLU A 109 2.86 0.02 14.14
N ARG A 110 3.58 -1.12 14.18
CA ARG A 110 4.94 -1.21 14.72
C ARG A 110 6.01 -0.58 13.83
N LEU A 111 5.64 -0.17 12.61
CA LEU A 111 6.51 0.52 11.66
C LEU A 111 6.54 2.04 11.89
N VAL A 112 5.49 2.57 12.52
CA VAL A 112 5.42 3.98 12.89
C VAL A 112 5.73 4.11 14.37
N GLU A 113 6.89 4.64 14.71
CA GLU A 113 7.11 5.15 16.05
C GLU A 113 6.16 6.34 16.25
N VAL A 114 5.14 6.16 17.10
CA VAL A 114 4.37 7.30 17.61
C VAL A 114 5.35 8.07 18.50
N PRO A 115 5.76 9.30 18.16
CA PRO A 115 6.56 10.09 19.07
C PRO A 115 5.76 10.26 20.35
N SER A 116 6.30 9.74 21.47
CA SER A 116 5.80 10.01 22.81
C SER A 116 5.91 11.49 23.15
#